data_AF-L0PH21-F1
#
_entry.id   AF-L0PH21-F1
#
_cell.length_a   1.000
_cell.length_b   1.000
_cell.length_c   1.000
_cell.angle_alpha   90.00
_cell.angle_beta   90.00
_cell.angle_gamma   90.00
#
_symmetry.space_group_name_H-M   'P 1'
#
loop_
_entity.id
_entity.type
_entity.pdbx_description
1 polymer ?
#
loop_
_entity_poly.entity_id
_entity_poly.type
_entity_poly.pdbx_seq_one_letter_code
_entity_poly.pdbx_strand_id
1 'polypeptide(L)'
;MELSYAIEMMFKDIIPSLRHKNDGLIFTCLNAPYTCGTDETLLKWKPPNENSVDFLLNLQFPLLPGSLNDYNYDSMPKFKLSVWEGGNKYSEMYDMYVSPEEWEQMKALGEPLNHRLVECICDSKKRWRFYRFRDDKSHGNFIDVVLNVLKSIDDGVDKEELKNAAYEIKKQFKARAANKSKT
;
A
#
# COMPACT_ATOMS: atom_id res chain seq x y z
N MET A 1 6.57 -10.10 24.28
CA MET A 1 5.26 -9.65 23.77
C MET A 1 4.96 -8.36 24.50
N GLU A 2 4.81 -7.27 23.77
CA GLU A 2 4.48 -5.97 24.35
C GLU A 2 2.97 -5.79 24.47
N LEU A 3 2.56 -4.91 25.38
CA LEU A 3 1.14 -4.58 25.56
C LEU A 3 0.65 -3.68 24.42
N SER A 4 -0.64 -3.76 24.09
CA SER A 4 -1.22 -3.04 22.95
C SER A 4 -1.12 -1.52 23.00
N TYR A 5 -0.85 -0.94 24.17
CA TYR A 5 -0.61 0.51 24.33
C TYR A 5 0.87 0.91 24.25
N ALA A 6 1.79 -0.03 24.03
CA ALA A 6 3.22 0.24 23.88
C ALA A 6 3.61 0.66 22.44
N ILE A 7 2.65 1.21 21.69
CA ILE A 7 2.79 1.57 20.26
C ILE A 7 3.98 2.49 20.01
N GLU A 8 4.17 3.50 20.86
CA GLU A 8 5.25 4.47 20.68
C GLU A 8 6.64 3.84 20.84
N MET A 9 6.81 2.96 21.83
CA MET A 9 8.04 2.19 22.03
C MET A 9 8.29 1.21 20.88
N MET A 10 7.23 0.58 20.37
CA MET A 10 7.34 -0.27 19.18
C MET A 10 7.92 0.49 17.99
N PHE A 11 7.42 1.69 17.71
CA PHE A 11 7.86 2.49 16.57
C PHE A 11 9.21 3.19 16.74
N LYS A 12 9.56 3.62 17.96
CA LYS A 12 10.79 4.38 18.21
C LYS A 12 12.00 3.50 18.50
N ASP A 13 11.80 2.40 19.22
CA ASP A 13 12.91 1.65 19.81
C ASP A 13 13.02 0.24 19.21
N ILE A 14 11.88 -0.48 19.10
CA ILE A 14 11.89 -1.89 18.70
C ILE A 14 12.01 -2.04 17.19
N ILE A 15 11.09 -1.46 16.40
CA ILE A 15 11.09 -1.63 14.93
C ILE A 15 12.42 -1.19 14.31
N PRO A 16 13.02 -0.04 14.68
CA PRO A 16 14.30 0.37 14.10
C PRO A 16 15.49 -0.53 14.48
N SER A 17 15.40 -1.29 15.57
CA SER A 17 16.47 -2.21 16.00
C SER A 17 16.33 -3.62 15.42
N LEU A 18 15.26 -3.90 14.66
CA LEU A 18 15.07 -5.18 14.00
C LEU A 18 16.07 -5.39 12.87
N ARG A 19 16.57 -6.62 12.75
CA ARG A 19 17.47 -7.05 11.66
C ARG A 19 16.73 -7.45 10.37
N HIS A 20 15.40 -7.39 10.38
CA HIS A 20 14.54 -7.75 9.27
C HIS A 20 13.59 -6.60 8.95
N LYS A 21 13.10 -6.56 7.71
CA LYS A 21 12.10 -5.57 7.28
C LYS A 21 10.81 -5.76 8.07
N ASN A 22 10.24 -4.67 8.56
CA ASN A 22 8.94 -4.63 9.22
C ASN A 22 7.94 -3.91 8.30
N ASP A 23 6.77 -4.51 8.09
CA ASP A 23 5.69 -3.97 7.25
C ASP A 23 4.42 -3.70 8.09
N GLY A 24 4.56 -3.42 9.40
CA GLY A 24 3.43 -3.11 10.28
C GLY A 24 3.42 -3.85 11.63
N LEU A 25 2.23 -3.93 12.22
CA LEU A 25 1.98 -4.47 13.57
C LEU A 25 0.91 -5.55 13.54
N ILE A 26 1.02 -6.50 14.47
CA ILE A 26 0.00 -7.55 14.71
C ILE A 26 -0.55 -7.37 16.12
N PHE A 27 -1.87 -7.30 16.25
CA PHE A 27 -2.57 -7.27 17.53
C PHE A 27 -3.27 -8.61 17.76
N THR A 28 -2.85 -9.29 18.82
CA THR A 28 -3.40 -10.59 19.22
C THR A 28 -4.26 -10.42 20.47
N CYS A 29 -5.52 -10.86 20.42
CA CYS A 29 -6.41 -10.79 21.57
C CYS A 29 -5.98 -11.80 22.65
N LEU A 30 -5.75 -11.31 23.88
CA LEU A 30 -5.27 -12.16 24.99
C LEU A 30 -6.30 -13.17 25.50
N ASN A 31 -7.60 -12.89 25.35
CA ASN A 31 -8.68 -13.71 25.92
C ASN A 31 -9.42 -14.53 24.86
N ALA A 32 -8.99 -14.48 23.60
CA ALA A 32 -9.59 -15.27 22.53
C ALA A 32 -8.87 -16.62 22.40
N PRO A 33 -9.59 -17.74 22.24
CA PRO A 33 -8.98 -19.02 21.90
C PRO A 33 -8.41 -18.97 20.48
N TYR A 34 -7.47 -19.86 20.19
CA TYR A 34 -6.97 -20.04 18.83
C TYR A 34 -8.07 -20.59 17.91
N THR A 35 -8.18 -20.03 16.70
CA THR A 35 -9.11 -20.50 15.66
C THR A 35 -8.38 -20.90 14.39
N CYS A 36 -8.78 -22.02 13.78
CA CYS A 36 -8.31 -22.38 12.44
C CYS A 36 -9.08 -21.54 11.39
N GLY A 37 -8.35 -20.85 10.50
CA GLY A 37 -8.95 -20.03 9.45
C GLY A 37 -8.91 -18.53 9.78
N THR A 38 -9.93 -17.78 9.32
CA THR A 38 -10.03 -16.34 9.58
C THR A 38 -10.39 -16.08 11.05
N ASP A 39 -9.50 -15.37 11.75
CA ASP A 39 -9.71 -14.93 13.13
C ASP A 39 -10.00 -13.42 13.15
N GLU A 40 -11.24 -13.05 13.47
CA GLU A 40 -11.66 -11.65 13.56
C GLU A 40 -11.02 -10.90 14.73
N THR A 41 -10.47 -11.62 15.71
CA THR A 41 -9.77 -11.05 16.88
C THR A 41 -8.29 -10.80 16.63
N LEU A 42 -7.73 -11.36 15.55
CA LEU A 42 -6.35 -11.18 15.12
C LEU A 42 -6.27 -10.06 14.09
N LEU A 43 -5.81 -8.88 14.52
CA LEU A 43 -5.76 -7.71 13.66
C LEU A 43 -4.35 -7.50 13.11
N LYS A 44 -4.25 -7.30 11.80
CA LYS A 44 -3.04 -6.84 11.12
C LYS A 44 -3.18 -5.36 10.80
N TRP A 45 -2.26 -4.55 11.30
CA TRP A 45 -2.16 -3.14 10.95
C TRP A 45 -0.96 -2.93 10.04
N LYS A 46 -1.18 -2.23 8.92
CA LYS A 46 -0.13 -1.75 8.03
C LYS A 46 -0.30 -0.25 7.85
N PRO A 47 0.78 0.53 7.73
CA PRO A 47 0.69 1.91 7.31
C PRO A 47 -0.10 2.01 5.99
N PRO A 48 -1.13 2.89 5.88
CA PRO A 48 -1.94 2.96 4.66
C PRO A 48 -1.12 3.27 3.40
N ASN A 49 -0.03 4.03 3.56
CA ASN A 49 0.92 4.37 2.51
C ASN A 49 1.87 3.22 2.10
N GLU A 50 1.84 2.09 2.80
CA GLU A 50 2.57 0.86 2.44
C GLU A 50 1.66 -0.20 1.79
N ASN A 51 0.36 0.08 1.67
CA ASN A 51 -0.52 -0.76 0.88
C ASN A 51 -0.26 -0.53 -0.61
N SER A 52 0.17 -1.59 -1.28
CA SER A 52 0.50 -1.58 -2.68
C SER A 52 -0.48 -2.38 -3.52
N VAL A 53 -0.55 -2.04 -4.80
CA VAL A 53 -1.32 -2.75 -5.81
C VAL A 53 -0.46 -2.94 -7.05
N ASP A 54 -0.51 -4.13 -7.63
CA ASP A 54 0.14 -4.45 -8.90
C ASP A 54 -0.78 -4.08 -10.07
N PHE A 55 -0.31 -3.22 -10.96
CA PHE A 55 -1.01 -2.76 -12.16
C PHE A 55 -0.22 -3.09 -13.42
N LEU A 56 -0.90 -3.11 -14.57
CA LEU A 56 -0.26 -3.07 -15.89
C LEU A 56 -0.07 -1.61 -16.32
N LEU A 57 1.17 -1.22 -16.59
CA LEU A 57 1.53 0.13 -17.02
C LEU A 57 1.32 0.30 -18.54
N ASN A 58 0.53 1.30 -18.92
CA ASN A 58 0.34 1.73 -20.31
C ASN A 58 0.83 3.17 -20.48
N LEU A 59 1.83 3.38 -21.33
CA LEU A 59 2.36 4.70 -21.65
C LEU A 59 1.63 5.30 -22.85
N GLN A 60 1.04 6.48 -22.69
CA GLN A 60 0.38 7.22 -23.75
C GLN A 60 1.15 8.51 -24.06
N PHE A 61 1.93 8.50 -25.14
CA PHE A 61 2.69 9.66 -25.59
C PHE A 61 1.78 10.69 -26.30
N PRO A 62 2.07 12.00 -26.18
CA PRO A 62 1.35 13.02 -26.94
C PRO A 62 1.67 12.94 -28.44
N LEU A 63 0.74 13.37 -29.29
CA LEU A 63 0.98 13.51 -30.73
C LEU A 63 1.94 14.68 -31.02
N LEU A 64 2.71 14.56 -32.11
CA LEU A 64 3.51 15.66 -32.63
C LEU A 64 2.60 16.80 -33.12
N PRO A 65 2.99 18.07 -32.89
CA PRO A 65 2.24 19.22 -33.41
C PRO A 65 2.08 19.12 -34.92
N GLY A 66 0.84 19.11 -35.41
CA GLY A 66 0.53 19.06 -36.85
C GLY A 66 0.54 17.67 -37.50
N SER A 67 0.77 16.60 -36.73
CA SER A 67 0.71 15.21 -37.22
C SER A 67 -0.49 14.48 -36.61
N LEU A 68 -1.19 13.67 -37.41
CA LEU A 68 -2.36 12.92 -36.93
C LEU A 68 -2.02 11.53 -36.35
N ASN A 69 -0.88 10.95 -36.75
CA ASN A 69 -0.50 9.58 -36.37
C ASN A 69 0.93 9.46 -35.78
N ASP A 70 1.69 10.55 -35.71
CA ASP A 70 3.06 10.51 -35.21
C ASP A 70 3.13 10.98 -33.75
N TYR A 71 3.70 10.13 -32.89
CA TYR A 71 3.84 10.39 -31.46
C TYR A 71 5.17 11.07 -31.14
N ASN A 72 5.14 11.97 -30.17
CA ASN A 72 6.32 12.63 -29.62
C ASN A 72 6.87 11.78 -28.45
N TYR A 73 7.82 10.89 -28.78
CA TYR A 73 8.50 10.03 -27.79
C TYR A 73 9.51 10.77 -26.91
N ASP A 74 9.92 11.99 -27.28
CA ASP A 74 10.80 12.84 -26.46
C ASP A 74 10.04 13.53 -25.32
N SER A 75 8.71 13.63 -25.45
CA SER A 75 7.85 14.21 -24.42
C SER A 75 7.48 13.20 -23.33
N MET A 76 7.20 13.72 -22.13
CA MET A 76 6.70 12.90 -21.02
C MET A 76 5.31 12.33 -21.35
N PRO A 77 5.12 10.99 -21.31
CA PRO A 77 3.84 10.37 -21.58
C PRO A 77 2.87 10.52 -20.40
N LYS A 78 1.60 10.19 -20.62
CA LYS A 78 0.67 9.85 -19.54
C LYS A 78 0.90 8.39 -19.13
N PHE A 79 1.00 8.16 -17.83
CA PHE A 79 1.22 6.83 -17.26
C PHE A 79 -0.12 6.24 -16.81
N LYS A 80 -0.79 5.49 -17.68
CA LYS A 80 -2.07 4.84 -17.36
C LYS A 80 -1.83 3.51 -16.66
N LEU A 81 -2.67 3.22 -15.67
CA LEU A 81 -2.64 1.99 -14.88
C LEU A 81 -3.88 1.17 -15.18
N SER A 82 -3.64 -0.05 -15.68
CA SER A 82 -4.65 -1.05 -16.00
C SER A 82 -4.74 -2.11 -14.92
N VAL A 83 -5.97 -2.52 -14.61
CA VAL A 83 -6.28 -3.61 -13.67
C VAL A 83 -6.77 -4.83 -14.43
N TRP A 84 -6.47 -6.01 -13.90
CA TRP A 84 -6.83 -7.26 -14.54
C TRP A 84 -8.25 -7.70 -14.15
N GLU A 85 -9.06 -8.07 -15.14
CA GLU A 85 -10.45 -8.53 -14.96
C GLU A 85 -10.63 -10.03 -15.26
N GLY A 86 -9.54 -10.76 -15.51
CA GLY A 86 -9.56 -12.18 -15.85
C GLY A 86 -9.34 -12.45 -17.35
N GLY A 87 -8.82 -13.64 -17.64
CA GLY A 87 -8.39 -13.99 -18.99
C GLY A 87 -7.37 -12.99 -19.54
N ASN A 88 -7.63 -12.45 -20.74
CA ASN A 88 -6.80 -11.43 -21.37
C ASN A 88 -7.36 -10.01 -21.23
N LYS A 89 -8.33 -9.80 -20.33
CA LYS A 89 -9.02 -8.51 -20.20
C LYS A 89 -8.35 -7.62 -19.15
N TYR A 90 -8.10 -6.38 -19.55
CA TYR A 90 -7.58 -5.31 -18.70
C TYR A 90 -8.42 -4.05 -18.87
N SER A 91 -8.62 -3.33 -17.78
CA SER A 91 -9.35 -2.05 -17.77
C SER A 91 -8.45 -0.94 -17.24
N GLU A 92 -8.27 0.10 -18.05
CA GLU A 92 -7.58 1.33 -17.65
C GLU A 92 -8.46 2.09 -16.64
N MET A 93 -8.00 2.20 -15.40
CA MET A 93 -8.79 2.79 -14.32
C MET A 93 -8.11 3.96 -13.62
N TYR A 94 -6.78 4.00 -13.59
CA TYR A 94 -6.05 4.99 -12.80
C TYR A 94 -4.89 5.60 -13.56
N ASP A 95 -4.39 6.72 -13.06
CA ASP A 95 -3.22 7.41 -13.59
C ASP A 95 -2.12 7.38 -12.53
N MET A 96 -0.91 6.98 -12.93
CA MET A 96 0.27 7.06 -12.08
C MET A 96 0.87 8.45 -12.18
N TYR A 97 1.14 9.05 -11.02
CA TYR A 97 1.89 10.29 -10.93
C TYR A 97 3.38 9.96 -10.95
N VAL A 98 4.12 10.55 -11.89
CA VAL A 98 5.58 10.42 -12.04
C VAL A 98 6.14 11.84 -12.12
N SER A 99 7.19 12.13 -11.34
CA SER A 99 7.88 13.43 -11.44
C SER A 99 8.83 13.44 -12.65
N PRO A 100 9.19 14.61 -13.18
CA PRO A 100 10.16 14.71 -14.27
C PRO A 100 11.49 14.00 -13.95
N GLU A 101 11.95 14.10 -12.70
CA GLU A 101 13.20 13.46 -12.25
C GLU A 101 13.09 11.93 -12.25
N GLU A 102 11.95 11.39 -11.81
CA GLU A 102 11.67 9.95 -11.85
C GLU A 102 11.56 9.46 -13.29
N TRP A 103 10.96 10.25 -14.17
CA TRP A 103 10.87 9.90 -15.59
C TRP A 103 12.25 9.79 -16.24
N GLU A 104 13.16 10.73 -15.95
CA GLU A 104 14.55 10.64 -16.42
C GLU A 104 15.26 9.39 -15.90
N GLN A 105 15.05 9.03 -14.63
CA GLN A 105 15.59 7.78 -14.07
C GLN A 105 15.04 6.55 -14.77
N MET A 106 13.72 6.50 -15.01
CA MET A 106 13.07 5.40 -15.72
C MET A 106 13.59 5.26 -17.15
N LYS A 107 13.81 6.37 -17.86
CA LYS A 107 14.45 6.36 -19.20
C LYS A 107 15.89 5.85 -19.15
N ALA A 108 16.64 6.20 -18.12
CA ALA A 108 18.04 5.80 -17.96
C ALA A 108 18.23 4.28 -17.78
N LEU A 109 17.18 3.53 -17.41
CA LEU A 109 17.25 2.06 -17.40
C LEU A 109 17.45 1.48 -18.81
N GLY A 110 17.03 2.17 -19.87
CA GLY A 110 17.15 1.68 -21.26
C GLY A 110 16.28 0.45 -21.56
N GLU A 111 15.34 0.11 -20.67
CA GLU A 111 14.43 -1.01 -20.83
C GLU A 111 13.06 -0.55 -21.37
N PRO A 112 12.32 -1.43 -22.08
CA PRO A 112 10.94 -1.14 -22.44
C PRO A 112 10.12 -0.98 -21.16
N LEU A 113 9.36 0.12 -21.04
CA LEU A 113 8.53 0.39 -19.87
C LEU A 113 7.04 0.12 -20.11
N ASN A 114 6.60 0.21 -21.37
CA ASN A 114 5.21 0.03 -21.73
C ASN A 114 4.79 -1.45 -21.61
N HIS A 115 3.56 -1.69 -21.16
CA HIS A 115 2.98 -3.00 -20.89
C HIS A 115 3.75 -3.86 -19.88
N ARG A 116 4.46 -3.23 -18.93
CA ARG A 116 5.07 -3.92 -17.80
C ARG A 116 4.21 -3.85 -16.56
N LEU A 117 4.34 -4.87 -15.72
CA LEU A 117 3.70 -4.86 -14.41
C LEU A 117 4.51 -4.02 -13.44
N VAL A 118 3.80 -3.13 -12.74
CA VAL A 118 4.36 -2.22 -11.75
C VAL A 118 3.59 -2.37 -10.45
N GLU A 119 4.31 -2.42 -9.34
CA GLU A 119 3.74 -2.25 -8.02
C GLU A 119 3.65 -0.75 -7.75
N CYS A 120 2.47 -0.29 -7.37
CA CYS A 120 2.20 1.10 -7.04
C CYS A 120 1.71 1.23 -5.60
N ILE A 121 2.09 2.32 -4.94
CA ILE A 121 1.60 2.71 -3.63
C ILE A 121 0.82 4.03 -3.73
N CYS A 122 -0.12 4.25 -2.82
CA CYS A 122 -0.87 5.50 -2.75
C CYS A 122 -0.16 6.49 -1.82
N ASP A 123 0.20 7.68 -2.32
CA ASP A 123 0.80 8.73 -1.50
C ASP A 123 -0.23 9.45 -0.61
N SER A 124 0.25 10.32 0.28
CA SER A 124 -0.62 11.11 1.17
C SER A 124 -1.54 12.09 0.44
N LYS A 125 -1.31 12.35 -0.86
CA LYS A 125 -2.18 13.15 -1.72
C LYS A 125 -3.15 12.29 -2.55
N LYS A 126 -3.29 11.01 -2.19
CA LYS A 126 -4.12 10.01 -2.87
C LYS A 126 -3.73 9.81 -4.35
N ARG A 127 -2.44 9.94 -4.67
CA ARG A 127 -1.90 9.68 -6.03
C ARG A 127 -1.15 8.36 -6.04
N TRP A 128 -1.32 7.59 -7.11
CA TRP A 128 -0.54 6.38 -7.34
C TRP A 128 0.90 6.72 -7.71
N ARG A 129 1.86 6.10 -7.04
CA ARG A 129 3.30 6.28 -7.23
C ARG A 129 3.94 4.96 -7.56
N PHE A 130 4.91 4.97 -8.47
CA PHE A 130 5.74 3.82 -8.77
C PHE A 130 6.47 3.34 -7.51
N TYR A 131 6.46 2.03 -7.26
CA TYR A 131 7.25 1.40 -6.19
C TYR A 131 8.35 0.52 -6.79
N ARG A 132 8.00 -0.44 -7.64
CA ARG A 132 8.95 -1.30 -8.37
C ARG A 132 8.31 -2.02 -9.55
N PHE A 133 9.13 -2.59 -10.42
CA PHE A 133 8.67 -3.55 -11.42
C PHE A 133 8.34 -4.92 -10.81
N ARG A 134 7.37 -5.60 -11.41
CA ARG A 134 6.88 -6.93 -10.99
C ARG A 134 7.04 -7.92 -12.12
N ASP A 135 8.29 -8.09 -12.55
CA ASP A 135 8.66 -9.03 -13.62
C ASP A 135 8.48 -10.50 -13.21
N ASP A 136 8.25 -10.77 -11.91
CA ASP A 136 7.88 -12.08 -11.36
C ASP A 136 6.41 -12.45 -11.61
N LYS A 137 5.59 -11.55 -12.15
CA LYS A 137 4.16 -11.75 -12.37
C LYS A 137 3.79 -11.75 -13.85
N SER A 138 2.79 -12.55 -14.20
CA SER A 138 2.18 -12.56 -15.54
C SER A 138 1.01 -11.58 -15.67
N HIS A 139 0.34 -11.28 -14.55
CA HIS A 139 -0.80 -10.37 -14.48
C HIS A 139 -0.73 -9.47 -13.26
N GLY A 140 -1.35 -8.29 -13.36
CA GLY A 140 -1.58 -7.41 -12.22
C GLY A 140 -2.59 -8.02 -11.23
N ASN A 141 -2.93 -7.27 -10.19
CA ASN A 141 -3.97 -7.72 -9.27
C ASN A 141 -5.34 -7.76 -9.95
N PHE A 142 -6.15 -8.74 -9.55
CA PHE A 142 -7.54 -8.84 -9.96
C PHE A 142 -8.36 -7.67 -9.38
N ILE A 143 -9.35 -7.20 -10.12
CA ILE A 143 -10.14 -6.01 -9.76
C ILE A 143 -10.68 -6.02 -8.33
N ASP A 144 -11.19 -7.13 -7.83
CA ASP A 144 -11.70 -7.21 -6.45
C ASP A 144 -10.59 -6.99 -5.40
N VAL A 145 -9.37 -7.47 -5.68
CA VAL A 145 -8.21 -7.24 -4.81
C VAL A 145 -7.87 -5.76 -4.79
N VAL A 146 -7.87 -5.09 -5.96
CA VAL A 146 -7.62 -3.66 -6.05
C VAL A 146 -8.64 -2.86 -5.25
N LEU A 147 -9.94 -3.19 -5.41
CA LEU A 147 -11.03 -2.52 -4.67
C LEU A 147 -10.91 -2.73 -3.16
N ASN A 148 -10.53 -3.93 -2.71
CA ASN A 148 -10.31 -4.21 -1.29
C ASN A 148 -9.12 -3.46 -0.70
N VAL A 149 -8.04 -3.32 -1.48
CA VAL A 149 -6.87 -2.51 -1.07
C VAL A 149 -7.24 -1.03 -1.01
N LEU A 150 -7.98 -0.53 -2.00
CA LEU A 150 -8.48 0.85 -1.99
C LEU A 150 -9.35 1.14 -0.76
N LYS A 151 -10.26 0.22 -0.43
CA LYS A 151 -11.07 0.32 0.79
C LYS A 151 -10.18 0.34 2.04
N SER A 152 -9.15 -0.49 2.09
CA SER A 152 -8.19 -0.52 3.20
C SER A 152 -7.33 0.75 3.31
N ILE A 153 -7.08 1.43 2.20
CA ILE A 153 -6.37 2.73 2.16
C ILE A 153 -7.30 3.86 2.62
N ASP A 154 -8.60 3.75 2.39
CA ASP A 154 -9.59 4.75 2.79
C ASP A 154 -10.01 4.61 4.27
N ASP A 155 -10.29 3.38 4.70
CA ASP A 155 -10.58 3.03 6.10
C ASP A 155 -9.30 2.95 6.97
N GLY A 156 -8.13 3.24 6.38
CA GLY A 156 -6.83 2.98 6.97
C GLY A 156 -6.51 3.91 8.13
N VAL A 157 -6.23 3.34 9.29
CA VAL A 157 -5.74 4.07 10.47
C VAL A 157 -4.28 4.41 10.28
N ASP A 158 -3.91 5.69 10.32
CA ASP A 158 -2.52 6.10 10.17
C ASP A 158 -1.69 5.88 11.44
N LYS A 159 -0.37 6.05 11.33
CA LYS A 159 0.58 5.83 12.43
C LYS A 159 0.32 6.77 13.61
N GLU A 160 -0.05 8.02 13.35
CA GLU A 160 -0.29 9.02 14.38
C GLU A 160 -1.63 8.80 15.08
N GLU A 161 -2.68 8.43 14.34
CA GLU A 161 -3.96 7.99 14.91
C GLU A 161 -3.76 6.79 15.84
N LEU A 162 -2.98 5.79 15.41
CA LEU A 162 -2.68 4.62 16.24
C LEU A 162 -1.90 4.99 17.51
N LYS A 163 -0.96 5.93 17.42
CA LYS A 163 -0.23 6.46 18.59
C LYS A 163 -1.14 7.23 19.53
N ASN A 164 -2.04 8.07 19.00
CA ASN A 164 -2.99 8.85 19.79
C ASN A 164 -3.98 7.95 20.54
N ALA A 165 -4.37 6.83 19.94
CA ALA A 165 -5.22 5.83 20.59
C ALA A 165 -4.52 5.11 21.77
N ALA A 166 -3.18 5.02 21.78
CA ALA A 166 -2.43 4.27 22.78
C ALA A 166 -2.68 4.75 24.21
N TYR A 167 -2.86 6.07 24.42
CA TYR A 167 -3.15 6.62 25.74
C TYR A 167 -4.49 6.10 26.29
N GLU A 168 -5.56 6.17 25.50
CA GLU A 168 -6.88 5.73 25.94
C GLU A 168 -6.92 4.20 26.13
N ILE A 169 -6.24 3.43 25.25
CA ILE A 169 -6.07 1.98 25.42
C ILE A 169 -5.44 1.64 26.78
N LYS A 170 -4.36 2.34 27.16
CA LYS A 170 -3.67 2.16 28.45
C LYS A 170 -4.58 2.46 29.63
N LYS A 171 -5.31 3.58 29.56
CA LYS A 171 -6.24 4.02 30.60
C LYS A 171 -7.33 2.97 30.82
N GLN A 172 -7.97 2.50 29.75
CA GLN A 172 -9.03 1.50 29.82
C GLN A 172 -8.51 0.13 30.26
N PHE A 173 -7.30 -0.26 29.84
CA PHE A 173 -6.66 -1.48 30.32
C PHE A 173 -6.46 -1.48 31.84
N LYS A 174 -5.93 -0.37 32.40
CA LYS A 174 -5.74 -0.22 33.84
C LYS A 174 -7.07 -0.21 34.61
N ALA A 175 -8.09 0.46 34.08
CA ALA A 175 -9.42 0.47 34.69
C ALA A 175 -10.04 -0.94 34.76
N ARG A 176 -9.96 -1.73 33.67
CA ARG A 176 -10.41 -3.14 33.66
C ARG A 176 -9.64 -4.00 34.66
N ALA A 177 -8.33 -3.82 34.77
CA ALA A 177 -7.51 -4.56 35.73
C ALA A 177 -7.91 -4.24 37.18
N ALA A 178 -8.14 -2.96 37.51
CA ALA A 178 -8.57 -2.53 38.83
C ALA A 178 -9.97 -3.01 39.22
N ASN A 179 -10.87 -3.17 38.24
CA ASN A 179 -12.21 -3.72 38.49
C ASN A 179 -12.17 -5.22 38.73
N LYS A 180 -11.33 -5.96 38.00
CA LYS A 180 -11.14 -7.41 38.21
C LYS A 180 -10.59 -7.75 39.59
N SER A 181 -9.73 -6.92 40.18
CA SER A 181 -9.18 -7.14 41.52
C SER A 181 -10.13 -6.76 42.66
N LYS A 182 -11.28 -6.16 42.35
CA LYS A 182 -12.35 -5.84 43.32
C LYS A 182 -13.49 -6.88 43.34
N THR A 183 -13.44 -7.85 42.43
CA THR A 183 -14.43 -8.95 42.33
C THR A 183 -13.77 -10.23 42.80
#